data_AF-A0A935EVT8-F1
#
_entry.id   AF-A0A935EVT8-F1
#
_cell.length_a   1.000
_cell.length_b   1.000
_cell.length_c   1.000
_cell.angle_alpha   90.00
_cell.angle_beta   90.00
_cell.angle_gamma   90.00
#
_symmetry.space_group_name_H-M   'P 1'
#
loop_
_entity.id
_entity.type
_entity.pdbx_description
1 polymer ?
#
loop_
_entity_poly.entity_id
_entity_poly.type
_entity_poly.pdbx_seq_one_letter_code
_entity_poly.pdbx_strand_id
1 'polypeptide(L)'
;MIISLLLVLSVIVVFVLLICRRVKLGSMLLGRLLNKNLKNAFSGRIAYLSQLEDYVFDFFSTRPKDFFLLIASHAVFHFAGILEIYATLKLIGFDISPTNAFILESVNRTINIMFTFVPALIGVDEAGSGLVAASLGIGATAGVSLAIIRKIRMFFWIALGLIFLLTRNDSESKS
;
A
#
# COMPACT_ATOMS: atom_id res chain seq x y z
N MET A 1 -2.18 -6.51 21.69
CA MET A 1 -0.92 -6.66 20.95
C MET A 1 -0.73 -8.07 20.40
N ILE A 2 -0.77 -9.13 21.23
CA ILE A 2 -0.63 -10.54 20.78
C ILE A 2 -1.75 -10.95 19.80
N ILE A 3 -3.00 -10.60 20.09
CA ILE A 3 -4.16 -10.91 19.23
C ILE A 3 -4.02 -10.26 17.85
N SER A 4 -3.61 -8.99 17.79
CA SER A 4 -3.38 -8.26 16.53
C SER A 4 -2.23 -8.86 15.73
N LEU A 5 -1.15 -9.28 16.40
CA LEU A 5 -0.02 -9.94 15.76
C LEU A 5 -0.41 -11.31 15.19
N LEU A 6 -1.17 -12.10 15.95
CA LEU A 6 -1.70 -13.39 15.51
C LEU A 6 -2.68 -13.23 14.34
N LEU A 7 -3.51 -12.18 14.34
CA LEU A 7 -4.43 -11.90 13.26
C LEU A 7 -3.69 -11.53 11.98
N VAL A 8 -2.70 -10.63 12.05
CA VAL A 8 -1.83 -10.27 10.92
C VAL A 8 -1.06 -11.49 10.40
N LEU A 9 -0.48 -12.29 11.31
CA LEU A 9 0.21 -13.52 10.95
C LEU A 9 -0.75 -14.51 10.29
N SER A 10 -1.98 -14.64 10.79
CA SER A 10 -2.99 -15.53 10.21
C SER A 10 -3.42 -15.08 8.82
N VAL A 11 -3.56 -13.77 8.58
CA VAL A 11 -3.88 -13.22 7.26
C VAL A 11 -2.73 -13.45 6.30
N ILE A 12 -1.48 -13.22 6.72
CA ILE A 12 -0.29 -13.48 5.89
C ILE A 12 -0.17 -14.96 5.59
N VAL A 13 -0.34 -15.84 6.58
CA VAL A 13 -0.27 -17.30 6.42
C VAL A 13 -1.39 -17.79 5.53
N VAL A 14 -2.62 -17.31 5.70
CA VAL A 14 -3.75 -17.64 4.82
C VAL A 14 -3.45 -17.15 3.41
N PHE A 15 -2.97 -15.92 3.22
CA PHE A 15 -2.64 -15.38 1.90
C PHE A 15 -1.52 -16.18 1.21
N VAL A 16 -0.45 -16.52 1.94
CA VAL A 16 0.64 -17.38 1.47
C VAL A 16 0.14 -18.79 1.16
N LEU A 17 -0.68 -19.39 2.03
CA LEU A 17 -1.27 -20.71 1.79
C LEU A 17 -2.21 -20.72 0.59
N LEU A 18 -2.98 -19.65 0.36
CA LEU A 18 -3.86 -19.51 -0.79
C LEU A 18 -3.08 -19.42 -2.10
N ILE A 19 -1.97 -18.66 -2.09
CA ILE A 19 -1.03 -18.57 -3.21
C ILE A 19 -0.34 -19.93 -3.44
N CYS A 20 0.18 -20.56 -2.39
CA CYS A 20 0.84 -21.87 -2.48
C CYS A 20 -0.11 -22.99 -2.90
N ARG A 21 -1.40 -22.92 -2.55
CA ARG A 21 -2.42 -23.93 -2.92
C ARG A 21 -3.06 -23.69 -4.29
N ARG A 22 -2.59 -22.73 -5.09
CA ARG A 22 -3.13 -22.44 -6.44
C ARG A 22 -4.64 -22.17 -6.43
N VAL A 23 -5.19 -21.65 -5.33
CA VAL A 23 -6.64 -21.50 -5.20
C VAL A 23 -7.07 -20.24 -5.96
N LYS A 24 -7.77 -20.45 -7.08
CA LYS A 24 -8.42 -19.42 -7.90
C LYS A 24 -9.61 -18.76 -7.18
N LEU A 25 -9.32 -18.10 -6.06
CA LEU A 25 -10.34 -17.57 -5.15
C LEU A 25 -11.21 -16.51 -5.80
N GLY A 26 -10.65 -15.65 -6.65
CA GLY A 26 -11.38 -14.59 -7.33
C GLY A 26 -12.43 -15.18 -8.26
N SER A 27 -12.01 -16.04 -9.20
CA SER A 27 -12.96 -16.67 -10.13
C SER A 27 -13.91 -17.66 -9.44
N MET A 28 -13.49 -18.35 -8.38
CA MET A 28 -14.35 -19.28 -7.63
C MET A 28 -15.39 -18.57 -6.76
N LEU A 29 -15.04 -17.48 -6.06
CA LEU A 29 -15.98 -16.71 -5.24
C LEU A 29 -16.98 -15.95 -6.13
N LEU A 30 -16.51 -15.27 -7.18
CA LEU A 30 -17.43 -14.64 -8.15
C LEU A 30 -18.31 -15.70 -8.83
N GLY A 31 -17.76 -16.87 -9.15
CA GLY A 31 -18.49 -17.99 -9.72
C GLY A 31 -19.54 -18.59 -8.79
N ARG A 32 -19.40 -18.48 -7.46
CA ARG A 32 -20.41 -18.96 -6.50
C ARG A 32 -21.42 -17.89 -6.11
N LEU A 33 -21.01 -16.62 -6.07
CA LEU A 33 -21.86 -15.51 -5.64
C LEU A 33 -22.76 -14.96 -6.77
N LEU A 34 -22.34 -15.08 -8.04
CA LEU A 34 -23.09 -14.54 -9.17
C LEU A 34 -24.19 -15.51 -9.65
N ASN A 35 -25.41 -14.99 -9.79
CA ASN A 35 -26.52 -15.70 -10.41
C ASN A 35 -26.32 -15.82 -11.94
N LYS A 36 -26.98 -16.78 -12.61
CA LYS A 36 -26.73 -17.09 -14.04
C LYS A 36 -26.77 -15.88 -14.98
N ASN A 37 -27.69 -14.94 -14.76
CA ASN A 37 -27.81 -13.71 -15.57
C ASN A 37 -26.62 -12.77 -15.40
N LEU A 38 -26.11 -12.63 -14.17
CA LEU A 38 -24.97 -11.77 -13.86
C LEU A 38 -23.64 -12.40 -14.32
N LYS A 39 -23.53 -13.74 -14.31
CA LYS A 39 -22.38 -14.45 -14.90
C LYS A 39 -22.23 -14.21 -16.39
N ASN A 40 -23.34 -14.18 -17.15
CA ASN A 40 -23.28 -13.89 -18.58
C ASN A 40 -22.88 -12.45 -18.84
N ALA A 41 -23.44 -11.50 -18.08
CA ALA A 41 -23.10 -10.07 -18.18
C ALA A 41 -21.63 -9.77 -17.85
N PHE A 42 -21.04 -10.50 -16.89
CA PHE A 42 -19.65 -10.29 -16.43
C PHE A 42 -18.66 -11.37 -16.91
N SER A 43 -19.06 -12.21 -17.86
CA SER A 43 -18.27 -13.34 -18.37
C SER A 43 -16.86 -12.91 -18.82
N GLY A 44 -16.74 -11.80 -19.55
CA GLY A 44 -15.46 -11.23 -19.98
C GLY A 44 -14.56 -10.80 -18.82
N ARG A 45 -15.13 -10.23 -17.73
CA ARG A 45 -14.36 -9.84 -16.54
C ARG A 45 -13.91 -11.06 -15.73
N ILE A 46 -14.73 -12.10 -15.63
CA ILE A 46 -14.38 -13.36 -14.96
C ILE A 46 -13.26 -14.08 -15.72
N ALA A 47 -13.34 -14.11 -17.06
CA ALA A 47 -12.30 -14.69 -17.91
C ALA A 47 -10.97 -13.94 -17.76
N TYR A 48 -11.00 -12.60 -17.77
CA TYR A 48 -9.82 -11.77 -17.51
C TYR A 48 -9.24 -12.03 -16.11
N LEU A 49 -10.09 -12.14 -15.09
CA LEU A 49 -9.66 -12.45 -13.72
C LEU A 49 -8.99 -13.82 -13.64
N SER A 50 -9.52 -14.84 -14.32
CA SER A 50 -8.89 -16.16 -14.39
C SER A 50 -7.54 -16.10 -15.10
N GLN A 51 -7.40 -15.31 -16.17
CA GLN A 51 -6.12 -15.17 -16.87
C GLN A 51 -5.07 -14.46 -16.00
N LEU A 52 -5.47 -13.46 -15.22
CA LEU A 52 -4.60 -12.83 -14.22
C LEU A 52 -4.19 -13.82 -13.13
N GLU A 53 -5.14 -14.62 -12.62
CA GLU A 53 -4.84 -15.69 -11.66
C GLU A 53 -3.83 -16.68 -12.25
N ASP A 54 -4.06 -17.14 -13.48
CA ASP A 54 -3.16 -18.05 -14.19
C ASP A 54 -1.77 -17.44 -14.37
N TYR A 55 -1.67 -16.16 -14.75
CA TYR A 55 -0.39 -15.46 -14.87
C TYR A 55 0.36 -15.35 -13.54
N VAL A 56 -0.32 -15.00 -12.45
CA VAL A 56 0.27 -14.92 -11.10
C VAL A 56 0.78 -16.29 -10.65
N PHE A 57 0.02 -17.35 -10.93
CA PHE A 57 0.40 -18.71 -10.58
C PHE A 57 1.56 -19.24 -11.43
N ASP A 58 1.58 -18.92 -12.73
CA ASP A 58 2.67 -19.31 -13.62
C ASP A 58 3.97 -18.56 -13.29
N PHE A 59 3.86 -17.29 -12.90
CA PHE A 59 4.97 -16.49 -12.40
C PHE A 59 5.55 -17.07 -11.10
N PHE A 60 4.69 -17.48 -10.15
CA PHE A 60 5.13 -18.17 -8.93
C PHE A 60 5.85 -19.49 -9.23
N SER A 61 5.37 -20.24 -10.23
CA SER A 61 5.95 -21.52 -10.65
C SER A 61 7.32 -21.37 -11.30
N THR A 62 7.46 -20.35 -12.15
CA THR A 62 8.60 -20.21 -13.04
C THR A 62 9.75 -19.50 -12.35
N ARG A 63 9.45 -18.53 -11.46
CA ARG A 63 10.46 -17.73 -10.73
C ARG A 63 10.08 -17.45 -9.28
N PRO A 64 10.11 -18.48 -8.40
CA PRO A 64 9.75 -18.30 -6.99
C PRO A 64 10.69 -17.32 -6.27
N LYS A 65 11.99 -17.27 -6.64
CA LYS A 65 12.96 -16.34 -6.04
C LYS A 65 12.58 -14.87 -6.28
N ASP A 66 12.25 -14.51 -7.51
CA ASP A 66 11.87 -13.14 -7.89
C ASP A 66 10.54 -12.75 -7.21
N PHE A 67 9.62 -13.71 -7.08
CA PHE A 67 8.37 -13.53 -6.33
C PHE A 67 8.60 -13.26 -4.84
N PHE A 68 9.44 -14.05 -4.17
CA PHE A 68 9.77 -13.80 -2.76
C PHE A 68 10.54 -12.50 -2.58
N LEU A 69 11.42 -12.13 -3.51
CA LEU A 69 12.14 -10.86 -3.47
C LEU A 69 11.17 -9.67 -3.60
N LEU A 70 10.17 -9.78 -4.47
CA LEU A 70 9.12 -8.77 -4.60
C LEU A 70 8.32 -8.61 -3.31
N ILE A 71 7.88 -9.72 -2.71
CA ILE A 71 7.15 -9.71 -1.43
C ILE A 71 8.01 -9.12 -0.33
N ALA A 72 9.26 -9.54 -0.21
CA ALA A 72 10.19 -9.04 0.80
C ALA A 72 10.44 -7.55 0.61
N SER A 73 10.69 -7.09 -0.62
CA SER A 73 10.87 -5.67 -0.92
C SER A 73 9.63 -4.84 -0.56
N HIS A 74 8.44 -5.36 -0.84
CA HIS A 74 7.19 -4.70 -0.48
C HIS A 74 7.01 -4.64 1.04
N ALA A 75 7.32 -5.73 1.75
CA ALA A 75 7.28 -5.76 3.22
C ALA A 75 8.27 -4.76 3.83
N VAL A 76 9.53 -4.75 3.36
CA VAL A 76 10.57 -3.81 3.78
C VAL A 76 10.13 -2.37 3.54
N PHE A 77 9.52 -2.09 2.40
CA PHE A 77 8.97 -0.77 2.10
C PHE A 77 7.91 -0.32 3.12
N HIS A 78 6.96 -1.20 3.49
CA HIS A 78 5.95 -0.89 4.51
C HIS A 78 6.57 -0.70 5.89
N PHE A 79 7.54 -1.54 6.26
CA PHE A 79 8.29 -1.38 7.52
C PHE A 79 9.06 -0.06 7.55
N ALA A 80 9.67 0.34 6.44
CA ALA A 80 10.35 1.62 6.32
C ALA A 80 9.38 2.82 6.51
N GLY A 81 8.16 2.73 5.99
CA GLY A 81 7.12 3.76 6.21
C GLY A 81 6.75 3.93 7.69
N ILE A 82 6.57 2.82 8.42
CA ILE A 82 6.32 2.86 9.87
C ILE A 82 7.51 3.49 10.62
N LEU A 83 8.73 3.05 10.30
CA LEU A 83 9.95 3.57 10.93
C LEU A 83 10.15 5.05 10.65
N GLU A 84 9.85 5.50 9.44
CA GLU A 84 9.92 6.90 9.07
C GLU A 84 8.94 7.75 9.87
N ILE A 85 7.68 7.33 10.01
CA ILE A 85 6.69 8.06 10.82
C ILE A 85 7.17 8.14 12.26
N TYR A 86 7.66 7.02 12.79
CA TYR A 86 8.20 6.94 14.14
C TYR A 86 9.34 7.95 14.34
N ALA A 87 10.33 7.91 13.46
CA ALA A 87 11.49 8.80 13.50
C ALA A 87 11.09 10.27 13.31
N THR A 88 10.22 10.56 12.34
CA THR A 88 9.76 11.93 12.03
C THR A 88 9.11 12.59 13.24
N LEU A 89 8.16 11.91 13.88
CA LEU A 89 7.47 12.46 15.04
C LEU A 89 8.38 12.59 16.26
N LYS A 90 9.29 11.62 16.49
CA LYS A 90 10.34 11.72 17.51
C LYS A 90 11.24 12.93 17.30
N LEU A 91 11.66 13.19 16.05
CA LEU A 91 12.54 14.31 15.70
C LEU A 91 11.87 15.67 15.88
N ILE A 92 10.54 15.75 15.68
CA ILE A 92 9.75 16.97 15.90
C ILE A 92 9.46 17.18 17.41
N GLY A 93 9.82 16.22 18.26
CA GLY A 93 9.68 16.32 19.72
C GLY A 93 8.41 15.69 20.28
N PHE A 94 7.67 14.91 19.49
CA PHE A 94 6.54 14.15 19.98
C PHE A 94 6.99 12.79 20.51
N ASP A 95 6.60 12.47 21.75
CA ASP A 95 6.82 11.13 22.30
C ASP A 95 5.70 10.21 21.86
N ILE A 96 6.04 9.22 21.04
CA ILE A 96 5.09 8.28 20.46
C ILE A 96 5.57 6.85 20.62
N SER A 97 4.63 5.93 20.77
CA SER A 97 4.94 4.51 20.76
C SER A 97 5.07 3.97 19.32
N PRO A 98 5.80 2.86 19.08
CA PRO A 98 5.81 2.19 17.78
C PRO A 98 4.41 1.79 17.29
N THR A 99 3.50 1.47 18.22
CA THR A 99 2.10 1.17 17.91
C THR A 99 1.37 2.38 17.33
N ASN A 100 1.63 3.58 17.86
CA ASN A 100 1.04 4.81 17.34
C ASN A 100 1.52 5.08 15.90
N ALA A 101 2.82 4.88 15.62
CA ALA A 101 3.36 5.00 14.27
C ALA A 101 2.71 3.99 13.30
N PHE A 102 2.53 2.74 13.73
CA PHE A 102 1.85 1.71 12.95
C PHE A 102 0.40 2.08 12.61
N ILE A 103 -0.35 2.62 13.59
CA ILE A 103 -1.74 3.07 13.38
C ILE A 103 -1.77 4.23 12.39
N LEU A 104 -0.90 5.22 12.56
CA LEU A 104 -0.83 6.38 11.66
C LEU A 104 -0.45 5.96 10.22
N GLU A 105 0.45 5.01 10.04
CA GLU A 105 0.79 4.47 8.73
C GLU A 105 -0.41 3.74 8.11
N SER A 106 -1.08 2.89 8.89
CA SER A 106 -2.23 2.12 8.43
C SER A 106 -3.35 3.03 7.95
N VAL A 107 -3.67 4.07 8.74
CA VAL A 107 -4.70 5.05 8.35
C VAL A 107 -4.26 5.86 7.15
N ASN A 108 -3.01 6.32 7.09
CA ASN A 108 -2.50 7.03 5.91
C ASN A 108 -2.68 6.18 4.64
N ARG A 109 -2.40 4.87 4.70
CA ARG A 109 -2.61 3.97 3.56
C ARG A 109 -4.08 3.83 3.18
N THR A 110 -4.97 3.69 4.16
CA THR A 110 -6.41 3.67 3.92
C THR A 110 -6.89 4.95 3.26
N ILE A 111 -6.43 6.11 3.74
CA ILE A 111 -6.75 7.42 3.15
C ILE A 111 -6.27 7.47 1.70
N ASN A 112 -5.03 7.08 1.42
CA ASN A 112 -4.49 7.05 0.06
C ASN A 112 -5.30 6.18 -0.90
N ILE A 113 -5.76 5.01 -0.45
CA ILE A 113 -6.58 4.10 -1.26
C ILE A 113 -7.98 4.69 -1.48
N MET A 114 -8.63 5.13 -0.41
CA MET A 114 -10.01 5.62 -0.46
C MET A 114 -10.14 6.93 -1.23
N PHE A 115 -9.15 7.82 -1.12
CA PHE A 115 -9.16 9.16 -1.69
C PHE A 115 -8.20 9.31 -2.87
N THR A 116 -7.83 8.22 -3.54
CA THR A 116 -6.93 8.28 -4.71
C THR A 116 -7.42 9.17 -5.85
N PHE A 117 -8.72 9.49 -5.89
CA PHE A 117 -9.33 10.40 -6.86
C PHE A 117 -9.11 11.88 -6.51
N VAL A 118 -8.63 12.20 -5.29
CA VAL A 118 -8.33 13.56 -4.85
C VAL A 118 -6.87 13.88 -5.20
N PRO A 119 -6.59 14.86 -6.08
CA PRO A 119 -5.23 15.23 -6.44
C PRO A 119 -4.42 15.64 -5.21
N ALA A 120 -3.24 15.02 -5.03
CA ALA A 120 -2.32 15.25 -3.91
C ALA A 120 -2.94 15.16 -2.49
N LEU A 121 -4.14 14.57 -2.37
CA LEU A 121 -4.91 14.42 -1.14
C LEU A 121 -4.95 15.72 -0.32
N ILE A 122 -5.10 16.86 -0.98
CA ILE A 122 -5.10 18.18 -0.33
C ILE A 122 -6.29 18.28 0.63
N GLY A 123 -6.02 18.61 1.88
CA GLY A 123 -7.01 18.72 2.95
C GLY A 123 -7.40 17.39 3.56
N VAL A 124 -7.44 16.30 2.78
CA VAL A 124 -7.83 14.97 3.28
C VAL A 124 -6.72 14.36 4.14
N ASP A 125 -5.47 14.39 3.67
CA ASP A 125 -4.37 13.77 4.42
C ASP A 125 -4.07 14.53 5.72
N GLU A 126 -4.16 15.86 5.69
CA GLU A 126 -3.98 16.73 6.85
C GLU A 126 -5.10 16.54 7.88
N ALA A 127 -6.37 16.55 7.44
CA ALA A 127 -7.50 16.34 8.33
C ALA A 127 -7.53 14.92 8.89
N GLY A 128 -7.31 13.92 8.04
CA GLY A 128 -7.33 12.51 8.44
C GLY A 128 -6.20 12.18 9.41
N SER A 129 -4.96 12.57 9.09
CA SER A 129 -3.82 12.35 9.99
C SER A 129 -3.96 13.14 11.29
N GLY A 130 -4.45 14.39 11.22
CA GLY A 130 -4.71 15.23 12.41
C GLY A 130 -5.76 14.63 13.34
N LEU A 131 -6.88 14.16 12.81
CA LEU A 131 -7.95 13.54 13.60
C LEU A 131 -7.48 12.27 14.32
N VAL A 132 -6.72 11.41 13.63
CA VAL A 132 -6.19 10.18 14.23
C VAL A 132 -5.11 10.48 15.27
N ALA A 133 -4.20 11.42 14.99
CA ALA A 133 -3.19 11.80 15.99
C ALA A 133 -3.82 12.40 17.25
N ALA A 134 -4.92 13.17 17.10
CA ALA A 134 -5.69 13.68 18.22
C ALA A 134 -6.37 12.57 19.02
N SER A 135 -6.99 11.58 18.35
CA SER A 135 -7.65 10.46 19.04
C SER A 135 -6.66 9.53 19.75
N LEU A 136 -5.41 9.47 19.29
CA LEU A 136 -4.32 8.74 19.95
C LEU A 136 -3.66 9.52 21.09
N GLY A 137 -4.12 10.75 21.41
CA GLY A 137 -3.56 11.57 22.47
C GLY A 137 -2.21 12.23 22.15
N ILE A 138 -1.76 12.17 20.89
CA ILE A 138 -0.51 12.78 20.41
C ILE A 138 -0.72 14.26 20.07
N GLY A 139 -1.96 14.60 19.67
CA GLY A 139 -2.39 15.95 19.30
C GLY A 139 -2.53 16.13 17.79
N ALA A 140 -3.53 16.92 17.38
CA ALA A 140 -3.82 17.16 15.96
C ALA A 140 -2.63 17.77 15.21
N THR A 141 -1.89 18.67 15.87
CA THR A 141 -0.69 19.32 15.32
C THR A 141 0.34 18.29 14.86
N ALA A 142 0.57 17.22 15.63
CA ALA A 142 1.51 16.16 15.27
C ALA A 142 1.10 15.47 13.96
N GLY A 143 -0.18 15.12 13.84
CA GLY A 143 -0.73 14.46 12.65
C GLY A 143 -0.67 15.35 11.40
N VAL A 144 -0.98 16.64 11.56
CA VAL A 144 -0.90 17.62 10.48
C VAL A 144 0.56 17.85 10.04
N SER A 145 1.49 18.04 11.00
CA SER A 145 2.91 18.17 10.70
C SER A 145 3.45 16.95 9.95
N LEU A 146 3.04 15.74 10.35
CA LEU A 146 3.42 14.52 9.67
C LEU A 146 2.90 14.46 8.23
N ALA A 147 1.63 14.82 7.99
CA ALA A 147 1.07 14.90 6.64
C ALA A 147 1.85 15.88 5.74
N ILE A 148 2.19 17.05 6.27
CA ILE A 148 2.99 18.06 5.54
C ILE A 148 4.37 17.50 5.18
N ILE A 149 5.07 16.86 6.12
CA ILE A 149 6.40 16.29 5.87
C ILE A 149 6.35 15.20 4.80
N ARG A 150 5.32 14.35 4.83
CA ARG A 150 5.13 13.33 3.78
C ARG A 150 4.95 13.97 2.40
N LYS A 151 4.19 15.07 2.30
CA LYS A 151 4.00 15.81 1.05
C LYS A 151 5.30 16.44 0.56
N ILE A 152 6.08 17.07 1.44
CA ILE A 152 7.40 17.63 1.11
C ILE A 152 8.30 16.54 0.51
N ARG A 153 8.37 15.38 1.16
CA ARG A 153 9.13 14.24 0.66
C ARG A 153 8.63 13.76 -0.70
N MET A 154 7.32 13.66 -0.90
CA MET A 154 6.74 13.29 -2.19
C MET A 154 7.17 14.27 -3.29
N PHE A 155 7.03 15.58 -3.05
CA PHE A 155 7.45 16.60 -4.00
C PHE A 155 8.95 16.58 -4.27
N PHE A 156 9.77 16.32 -3.24
CA PHE A 156 11.20 16.15 -3.39
C PHE A 156 11.54 15.01 -4.35
N TRP A 157 10.92 13.83 -4.20
CA TRP A 157 11.14 12.71 -5.11
C TRP A 157 10.61 12.95 -6.52
N ILE A 158 9.47 13.64 -6.65
CA ILE A 158 8.94 14.06 -7.96
C ILE A 158 9.94 14.98 -8.66
N ALA A 159 10.49 15.97 -7.96
CA ALA A 159 11.47 16.89 -8.51
C ALA A 159 12.74 16.16 -8.95
N LEU A 160 13.27 15.25 -8.12
CA LEU A 160 14.43 14.42 -8.48
C LEU A 160 14.15 13.57 -9.72
N GLY A 161 13.00 12.89 -9.77
CA GLY A 161 12.61 12.09 -10.94
C GLY A 161 12.51 12.93 -12.21
N LEU A 162 11.96 14.14 -12.12
CA LEU A 162 11.86 15.06 -13.25
C LEU A 162 13.24 15.52 -13.73
N ILE A 163 14.16 15.85 -12.82
CA ILE A 163 15.54 16.20 -13.16
C ILE A 163 16.21 15.07 -13.93
N PHE A 164 16.12 13.83 -13.43
CA PHE A 164 16.69 12.67 -14.12
C PHE A 164 16.09 12.47 -15.51
N LEU A 165 14.77 12.64 -15.67
CA LEU A 165 14.12 12.52 -16.97
C LEU A 165 14.59 13.59 -17.96
N LEU A 166 14.71 14.85 -17.53
CA LEU A 166 15.17 15.94 -18.38
C LEU A 166 16.62 15.73 -18.82
N THR A 167 17.51 15.35 -17.90
CA THR A 167 18.92 15.06 -18.23
C THR A 167 19.10 13.89 -19.20
N ARG A 168 18.17 12.92 -19.21
CA ARG A 168 18.19 11.82 -20.17
C ARG A 168 17.69 12.25 -21.55
N ASN A 169 16.65 13.09 -21.63
CA ASN A 169 16.11 13.55 -22.92
C ASN A 169 17.13 14.38 -23.72
N ASP A 170 18.01 15.12 -23.03
CA ASP A 170 19.10 15.86 -23.66
C ASP A 170 20.18 14.95 -24.28
N SER A 171 20.25 13.67 -23.87
CA SER A 171 21.20 12.70 -24.42
C SER A 171 20.70 12.00 -25.69
N GLU A 172 19.38 11.90 -25.90
CA GLU A 172 18.79 11.30 -27.10
C GLU A 172 18.59 12.32 -28.25
N SER A 173 18.52 13.64 -27.97
CA SER A 173 18.38 14.67 -29.02
C SER A 173 19.69 15.09 -29.70
N LYS A 174 20.84 14.57 -29.24
CA LYS A 174 22.18 14.80 -29.82
C LYS A 174 22.76 13.60 -30.59
N SER A 175 21.98 12.52 -30.73
CA SER A 175 22.26 11.38 -31.63
C SER A 175 21.45 11.49 -32.91
#